data_AF-A0A2G5DTM1-F1
#
_entry.id   AF-A0A2G5DTM1-F1
#
_cell.length_a   1.000
_cell.length_b   1.000
_cell.length_c   1.000
_cell.angle_alpha   90.00
_cell.angle_beta   90.00
_cell.angle_gamma   90.00
#
_symmetry.space_group_name_H-M   'P 1'
#
loop_
_entity.id
_entity.type
_entity.pdbx_description
1 polymer ?
#
loop_
_entity_poly.entity_id
_entity_poly.type
_entity_poly.pdbx_seq_one_letter_code
_entity_poly.pdbx_strand_id
1 'polypeptide(L)'
;MTFLFVDRLLNTPSTTILSQAHLKLQHHNEHIAESSKDAKGSSFVQICKDVISAFQNLRRLDKHMEMLPIGKQALFTAASIVSTKS
;
A
#
# COMPACT_ATOMS: atom_id res chain seq x y z
N MET A 1 11.61 -32.38 -20.99
CA MET A 1 10.25 -32.81 -20.58
C MET A 1 9.65 -31.88 -19.50
N THR A 2 9.89 -30.56 -19.57
CA THR A 2 9.38 -29.57 -18.58
C THR A 2 8.59 -28.45 -19.24
N PHE A 3 8.79 -28.20 -20.53
CA PHE A 3 8.08 -27.15 -21.28
C PHE A 3 6.62 -27.51 -21.60
N LEU A 4 6.27 -28.79 -21.75
CA LEU A 4 4.90 -29.21 -22.06
C LEU A 4 3.94 -29.11 -20.87
N PHE A 5 4.47 -29.01 -19.65
CA PHE A 5 3.65 -28.86 -18.44
C PHE A 5 3.19 -27.41 -18.24
N VAL A 6 4.05 -26.45 -18.58
CA VAL A 6 3.78 -25.01 -18.43
C VAL A 6 2.73 -24.56 -19.45
N ASP A 7 2.83 -25.02 -20.70
CA ASP A 7 1.86 -24.72 -21.76
C ASP A 7 0.46 -25.26 -21.44
N ARG A 8 0.38 -26.46 -20.85
CA ARG A 8 -0.91 -27.08 -20.49
C ARG A 8 -1.59 -26.38 -19.30
N LEU A 9 -0.81 -25.74 -18.40
CA LEU A 9 -1.35 -24.96 -17.28
C LEU A 9 -1.87 -23.58 -17.72
N LEU A 10 -1.26 -23.00 -18.77
CA LEU A 10 -1.64 -21.68 -19.27
C LEU A 10 -2.88 -21.72 -20.17
N ASN A 11 -3.17 -22.84 -20.83
CA ASN A 11 -4.30 -23.00 -21.75
C ASN A 11 -5.57 -23.57 -21.09
N THR A 12 -5.93 -23.06 -19.91
CA THR A 12 -7.23 -23.33 -19.27
C THR A 12 -8.02 -22.03 -19.21
N PRO A 13 -9.35 -22.05 -19.41
CA PRO A 13 -10.16 -20.82 -19.49
C PRO A 13 -10.14 -19.94 -18.23
N SER A 14 -9.56 -20.42 -17.12
CA SER A 14 -9.35 -19.65 -15.88
C SER A 14 -8.15 -18.70 -15.93
N THR A 15 -7.18 -18.87 -16.85
CA THR A 15 -5.96 -18.04 -16.90
C THR A 15 -6.16 -16.71 -17.63
N THR A 16 -7.18 -16.58 -18.49
CA THR A 16 -7.49 -15.32 -19.19
C THR A 16 -7.87 -14.21 -18.21
N ILE A 17 -8.59 -14.56 -17.13
CA ILE A 17 -9.00 -13.62 -16.10
C ILE A 17 -7.79 -13.16 -15.26
N LEU A 18 -6.87 -14.08 -14.95
CA LEU A 18 -5.64 -13.76 -14.23
C LEU A 18 -4.70 -12.90 -15.07
N SER A 19 -4.60 -13.17 -16.38
CA SER A 19 -3.85 -12.33 -17.33
C SER A 19 -4.41 -10.90 -17.41
N GLN A 20 -5.72 -10.73 -17.54
CA GLN A 20 -6.35 -9.41 -17.57
C GLN A 20 -6.22 -8.66 -16.24
N ALA A 21 -6.30 -9.36 -15.11
CA ALA A 21 -6.08 -8.77 -13.79
C ALA A 21 -4.63 -8.30 -13.60
N HIS A 22 -3.66 -9.08 -14.09
CA HIS A 22 -2.25 -8.71 -14.02
C HIS A 22 -1.94 -7.50 -14.93
N LEU A 23 -2.51 -7.45 -16.13
CA LEU A 23 -2.34 -6.33 -17.06
C LEU A 23 -2.98 -5.03 -16.52
N LYS A 24 -4.16 -5.12 -15.89
CA LYS A 24 -4.79 -3.98 -15.20
C LYS A 24 -3.97 -3.47 -14.02
N LEU A 25 -3.31 -4.38 -13.28
CA LEU A 25 -2.42 -4.00 -12.18
C LEU A 25 -1.16 -3.30 -12.69
N GLN A 26 -0.60 -3.75 -13.83
CA GLN A 26 0.55 -3.11 -14.46
C GLN A 26 0.21 -1.69 -14.97
N HIS A 27 -0.92 -1.51 -15.65
CA HIS A 27 -1.35 -0.18 -16.11
C HIS A 27 -1.63 0.81 -14.96
N HIS A 28 -2.03 0.32 -13.78
CA HIS A 28 -2.19 1.17 -12.60
C HIS A 28 -0.84 1.61 -12.00
N ASN A 29 0.18 0.75 -12.05
CA ASN A 29 1.51 1.07 -11.55
C ASN A 29 2.29 2.02 -12.47
N GLU A 30 2.05 1.98 -13.78
CA GLU A 30 2.72 2.88 -14.73
C GLU A 30 2.22 4.33 -14.62
N HIS A 31 0.93 4.53 -14.33
CA HIS A 31 0.40 5.88 -14.07
C HIS A 31 0.81 6.47 -12.71
N ILE A 32 1.30 5.63 -11.78
CA ILE A 32 1.86 6.07 -10.49
C ILE A 32 3.37 6.37 -10.61
N ALA A 33 4.06 5.84 -11.63
CA ALA A 33 5.51 5.96 -11.78
C ALA A 33 5.98 7.33 -12.32
N GLU A 34 5.14 8.09 -13.02
CA GLU A 34 5.51 9.38 -13.63
C GLU A 34 5.56 10.56 -12.62
N SER A 35 5.20 10.36 -11.34
CA SER A 35 5.31 11.40 -10.30
C SER A 35 6.59 11.29 -9.45
N SER A 36 7.51 10.38 -9.80
CA SER A 36 8.45 9.79 -8.83
C SER A 36 9.85 10.39 -8.73
N LYS A 37 10.09 11.64 -9.16
CA LYS A 37 11.45 12.22 -9.07
C LYS A 37 11.67 13.19 -7.90
N ASP A 38 10.61 13.89 -7.48
CA ASP A 38 10.63 14.73 -6.25
C ASP A 38 9.78 14.15 -5.10
N ALA A 39 9.03 13.06 -5.36
CA ALA A 39 8.00 12.58 -4.45
C ALA A 39 8.46 11.61 -3.36
N LYS A 40 9.72 11.17 -3.32
CA LYS A 40 10.14 10.17 -2.32
C LYS A 40 10.18 10.73 -0.90
N GLY A 41 10.51 12.02 -0.75
CA GLY A 41 10.45 12.74 0.52
C GLY A 41 9.02 13.09 0.94
N SER A 42 8.18 13.48 -0.02
CA SER A 42 6.78 13.83 0.23
C SER A 42 5.89 12.60 0.47
N SER A 43 6.15 11.48 -0.22
CA SER A 43 5.41 10.22 -0.09
C SER A 43 5.51 9.64 1.32
N PHE A 44 6.71 9.62 1.93
CA PHE A 44 6.86 9.05 3.27
C PHE A 44 6.25 9.92 4.38
N VAL A 45 6.38 11.24 4.26
CA VAL A 45 5.71 12.18 5.19
C VAL A 45 4.19 12.07 5.03
N GLN A 46 3.70 11.92 3.80
CA GLN A 46 2.28 11.73 3.52
C GLN A 46 1.76 10.44 4.16
N ILE A 47 2.48 9.32 4.02
CA ILE A 47 2.14 8.06 4.71
C ILE A 47 2.02 8.27 6.22
N CYS A 48 2.96 9.01 6.83
CA CYS A 48 2.89 9.28 8.27
C CYS A 48 1.66 10.12 8.64
N LYS A 49 1.29 11.12 7.82
CA LYS A 49 0.06 11.91 8.00
C LYS A 49 -1.20 11.05 7.85
N ASP A 50 -1.21 10.14 6.89
CA ASP A 50 -2.33 9.23 6.65
C ASP A 50 -2.51 8.27 7.83
N VAL A 51 -1.42 7.72 8.37
CA VAL A 51 -1.42 6.90 9.59
C VAL A 51 -2.00 7.69 10.77
N ILE A 52 -1.51 8.90 11.04
CA ILE A 52 -2.03 9.75 12.13
C ILE A 52 -3.54 9.98 11.95
N SER A 53 -3.97 10.29 10.73
CA SER A 53 -5.37 10.56 10.40
C SER A 53 -6.26 9.33 10.61
N ALA A 54 -5.79 8.15 10.19
CA ALA A 54 -6.50 6.89 10.40
C ALA A 54 -6.72 6.62 11.91
N PHE A 55 -5.67 6.75 12.73
CA PHE A 55 -5.80 6.59 14.18
C PHE A 55 -6.75 7.60 14.82
N GLN A 56 -6.72 8.87 14.38
CA GLN A 56 -7.66 9.87 14.86
C GLN A 56 -9.11 9.53 14.49
N ASN A 57 -9.34 9.06 13.26
CA ASN A 57 -10.67 8.67 12.80
C ASN A 57 -11.20 7.44 13.54
N LEU A 58 -10.35 6.44 13.75
CA LEU A 58 -10.72 5.25 14.54
C LEU A 58 -11.08 5.64 15.99
N ARG A 59 -10.31 6.53 16.62
CA ARG A 59 -10.62 7.04 17.97
C ARG A 59 -11.90 7.88 18.04
N ARG A 60 -12.27 8.57 16.95
CA ARG A 60 -13.54 9.30 16.86
C ARG A 60 -14.72 8.34 16.74
N LEU A 61 -14.56 7.25 15.98
CA LEU A 61 -15.57 6.23 15.78
C LEU A 61 -15.81 5.42 17.07
N ASP A 62 -14.73 5.06 17.76
CA ASP A 62 -14.78 4.35 19.04
C ASP A 62 -13.87 5.04 20.07
N LYS A 63 -14.49 5.74 21.02
CA LYS A 63 -13.78 6.44 22.11
C LYS A 63 -13.10 5.49 23.09
N HIS A 64 -13.54 4.23 23.14
CA HIS A 64 -13.02 3.19 24.00
C HIS A 64 -12.02 2.28 23.28
N MET A 65 -11.69 2.58 22.03
CA MET A 65 -10.69 1.84 21.27
C MET A 65 -9.37 1.78 22.03
N GLU A 66 -8.98 0.59 22.45
CA GLU A 66 -7.66 0.36 23.02
C GLU A 66 -6.63 0.16 21.90
N MET A 67 -5.60 1.00 21.93
CA MET A 67 -4.50 0.89 20.98
C MET A 67 -3.43 -0.06 21.53
N LEU A 68 -3.10 -1.09 20.75
CA LEU A 68 -2.00 -2.00 21.07
C LEU A 68 -0.69 -1.21 21.27
N PRO A 69 0.25 -1.69 22.12
CA PRO A 69 1.52 -1.03 22.35
C PRO A 69 2.30 -0.71 21.07
N ILE A 70 2.28 -1.63 20.09
CA ILE A 70 2.90 -1.41 18.78
C ILE A 70 2.24 -0.28 17.99
N GLY A 71 0.91 -0.13 18.10
CA GLY A 71 0.18 0.99 17.52
C GLY A 71 0.58 2.33 18.13
N LYS A 72 0.80 2.38 19.45
CA LYS A 72 1.32 3.57 20.16
C LYS A 72 2.70 3.98 19.64
N GLN A 73 3.60 3.01 19.48
CA GLN A 73 4.93 3.27 18.94
C GLN A 73 4.90 3.71 17.47
N ALA A 74 4.06 3.08 16.65
CA ALA A 74 3.89 3.45 15.25
C ALA A 74 3.34 4.88 15.11
N LEU A 75 2.31 5.24 15.88
CA LEU A 75 1.73 6.59 15.86
C LEU A 75 2.72 7.65 16.35
N PHE A 76 3.44 7.37 17.44
CA PHE A 76 4.49 8.26 17.95
C PHE A 76 5.58 8.48 16.90
N THR A 77 6.07 7.41 16.28
CA THR A 77 7.12 7.47 15.26
C THR A 77 6.66 8.27 14.03
N ALA A 78 5.44 8.04 13.56
CA ALA A 78 4.85 8.80 12.46
C ALA A 78 4.76 10.30 12.79
N ALA A 79 4.31 10.65 14.00
CA ALA A 79 4.25 12.04 14.45
C ALA A 79 5.64 12.69 14.54
N SER A 80 6.65 11.97 15.05
CA SER A 80 8.04 12.45 15.09
C SER A 80 8.62 12.69 13.70
N ILE A 81 8.36 11.81 12.73
CA ILE A 81 8.79 11.97 11.34
C ILE A 81 8.13 13.21 10.71
N VAL A 82 6.83 13.39 10.92
CA VAL A 82 6.12 14.59 10.41
C VAL A 82 6.68 15.85 11.06
N SER A 83 6.97 15.83 12.36
CA SER A 83 7.50 17.00 13.08
C SER A 83 8.92 17.38 12.67
N THR A 84 9.75 16.41 12.27
CA THR A 84 11.16 16.65 11.90
C THR A 84 11.33 17.04 10.43
N LYS A 85 10.30 16.80 9.60
CA LYS A 85 10.29 17.11 8.16
C LYS A 85 9.33 18.24 7.77
N SER A 86 8.61 18.82 8.74
CA SER A 86 7.77 20.00 8.55
C SER A 86 8.53 21.28 8.89
#